data_AF-A0A382S164-F1
#
_entry.id   AF-A0A382S164-F1
#
_cell.length_a   1.000
_cell.length_b   1.000
_cell.length_c   1.000
_cell.angle_alpha   90.00
_cell.angle_beta   90.00
_cell.angle_gamma   90.00
#
_symmetry.space_group_name_H-M   'P 1'
#
loop_
_entity.id
_entity.type
_entity.pdbx_description
1 polymer ?
#
loop_
_entity_poly.entity_id
_entity_poly.type
_entity_poly.pdbx_seq_one_letter_code
_entity_poly.pdbx_strand_id
1 'polypeptide(L)'
;MKIEDVKSMMNKDSKIDNSSLDHEALRTPELCSKYNQLLYEERQTLDFMQVEYDIIRMKRWRYYQGKADPEEYEKEPFNHKVLRGDVDIYLKSDLRIIEADQKIVGQKHKIKMIEEFLKDSLCQRSWLIGHAIKWKMLSEGLL
;
A
#
# COMPACT_ATOMS: atom_id res chain seq x y z
N MET A 1 8.57 -3.53 2.64
CA MET A 1 8.14 -3.52 4.05
C MET A 1 6.79 -4.22 4.18
N LYS A 2 6.56 -4.96 5.29
CA LYS A 2 5.28 -5.64 5.52
C LYS A 2 4.24 -4.66 6.08
N ILE A 3 2.95 -4.98 5.91
CA ILE A 3 1.87 -4.10 6.38
C ILE A 3 1.84 -4.00 7.91
N GLU A 4 2.25 -5.05 8.62
CA GLU A 4 2.36 -5.08 10.08
C GLU A 4 3.39 -4.09 10.61
N ASP A 5 4.51 -3.94 9.90
CA ASP A 5 5.56 -2.99 10.25
C ASP A 5 5.03 -1.55 10.15
N VAL A 6 4.30 -1.23 9.08
CA VAL A 6 3.66 0.08 8.88
C VAL A 6 2.67 0.37 10.01
N LYS A 7 1.83 -0.61 10.38
CA LYS A 7 0.87 -0.46 11.49
C LYS A 7 1.58 -0.18 12.81
N SER A 8 2.67 -0.88 13.09
CA SER A 8 3.48 -0.68 14.29
C SER A 8 4.08 0.72 14.34
N MET A 9 4.62 1.20 13.21
CA MET A 9 5.14 2.57 13.07
C MET A 9 4.04 3.61 13.32
N MET A 10 2.88 3.46 12.68
CA MET A 10 1.75 4.37 12.84
C MET A 10 1.25 4.43 14.28
N ASN A 11 1.10 3.28 14.94
CA ASN A 11 0.67 3.20 16.34
C ASN A 11 1.65 3.87 17.31
N LYS A 12 2.95 3.87 16.97
CA LYS A 12 3.97 4.56 17.76
C LYS A 12 3.92 6.06 17.52
N ASP A 13 3.79 6.48 16.27
CA ASP A 13 3.83 7.89 15.88
C ASP A 13 2.51 8.63 16.10
N SER A 14 1.38 7.91 16.25
CA SER A 14 0.08 8.50 16.55
C SER A 14 -0.04 9.04 17.97
N LYS A 15 0.80 8.56 18.90
CA LYS A 15 0.76 8.97 20.30
C LYS A 15 1.17 10.44 20.43
N ILE A 16 0.50 11.15 21.33
CA ILE A 16 0.78 12.54 21.69
C ILE A 16 1.20 12.55 23.16
N ASP A 17 2.38 13.09 23.44
CA ASP A 17 2.79 13.35 24.81
C ASP A 17 2.17 14.65 25.35
N ASN A 18 1.24 14.51 26.29
CA ASN A 18 0.55 15.64 26.91
C ASN A 18 1.46 16.52 27.78
N SER A 19 2.64 16.03 28.19
CA SER A 19 3.58 16.83 28.98
C SER A 19 4.32 17.87 28.14
N SER A 20 4.46 17.62 26.83
CA SER A 20 5.32 18.36 25.90
C SER A 20 4.60 18.71 24.60
N LEU A 21 3.43 19.35 24.72
CA LEU A 21 2.53 19.66 23.60
C LEU A 21 3.15 20.59 22.54
N ASP A 22 4.06 21.46 22.93
CA ASP A 22 4.84 22.34 22.05
C ASP A 22 5.79 21.53 21.15
N HIS A 23 6.54 20.59 21.73
CA HIS A 23 7.38 19.66 20.98
C HIS A 23 6.54 18.78 20.07
N GLU A 24 5.38 18.31 20.54
CA GLU A 24 4.49 17.50 19.70
C GLU A 24 3.90 18.30 18.53
N ALA A 25 3.64 19.60 18.69
CA ALA A 25 3.24 20.46 17.58
C ALA A 25 4.33 20.52 16.50
N LEU A 26 5.58 20.75 16.90
CA LEU A 26 6.74 20.81 16.00
C LEU A 26 7.05 19.46 15.33
N ARG A 27 6.81 18.35 16.02
CA ARG A 27 6.99 16.99 15.48
C ARG A 27 5.95 16.63 14.41
N THR A 28 4.78 17.27 14.40
CA THR A 28 3.72 16.96 13.42
C THR A 28 4.16 17.09 11.96
N PRO A 29 4.76 18.21 11.49
CA PRO A 29 5.27 18.30 10.12
C PRO A 29 6.37 17.30 9.80
N GLU A 30 7.22 16.92 10.77
CA GLU A 30 8.24 15.89 10.59
C GLU A 30 7.61 14.52 10.32
N LEU A 31 6.56 14.15 11.08
CA LEU A 31 5.79 12.94 10.83
C LEU A 31 5.09 13.00 9.46
N CYS A 32 4.48 14.13 9.09
CA CYS A 32 3.89 14.28 7.76
C CYS A 32 4.93 14.05 6.66
N SER A 33 6.13 14.63 6.78
CA SER A 33 7.21 14.42 5.81
C SER A 33 7.62 12.95 5.71
N LYS A 34 7.83 12.29 6.85
CA LYS A 34 8.16 10.86 6.93
C LYS A 34 7.13 9.99 6.21
N TYR A 35 5.84 10.17 6.51
CA TYR A 35 4.79 9.33 5.91
C TYR A 35 4.52 9.69 4.44
N ASN A 36 4.74 10.93 4.01
CA ASN A 36 4.70 11.30 2.60
C ASN A 36 5.83 10.63 1.80
N GLN A 37 7.05 10.60 2.34
CA GLN A 37 8.16 9.88 1.72
C GLN A 37 7.86 8.39 1.63
N LEU A 38 7.37 7.79 2.73
CA LEU A 38 6.98 6.39 2.72
C LEU A 38 5.89 6.11 1.68
N LEU A 39 4.88 6.96 1.59
CA LEU A 39 3.81 6.84 0.60
C LEU A 39 4.37 6.86 -0.84
N TYR A 40 5.33 7.74 -1.11
CA TYR A 40 6.00 7.81 -2.42
C TYR A 40 6.74 6.51 -2.75
N GLU A 41 7.54 6.00 -1.83
CA GLU A 41 8.29 4.74 -2.00
C GLU A 41 7.35 3.54 -2.24
N GLU A 42 6.24 3.48 -1.50
CA GLU A 42 5.26 2.42 -1.63
C GLU A 42 4.45 2.52 -2.94
N ARG A 43 4.22 3.72 -3.46
CA ARG A 43 3.65 3.91 -4.81
C ARG A 43 4.60 3.46 -5.91
N GLN A 44 5.89 3.80 -5.82
CA GLN A 44 6.90 3.30 -6.77
C GLN A 44 6.96 1.76 -6.76
N THR A 45 6.84 1.15 -5.58
CA THR A 45 6.75 -0.31 -5.44
C THR A 45 5.52 -0.87 -6.16
N LEU A 46 4.37 -0.20 -6.03
CA LEU A 46 3.14 -0.60 -6.73
C LEU A 46 3.30 -0.52 -8.26
N ASP A 47 3.93 0.54 -8.77
CA ASP A 47 4.17 0.72 -10.20
C ASP A 47 5.01 -0.43 -10.76
N PHE A 48 6.07 -0.82 -10.05
CA PHE A 48 6.90 -1.97 -10.42
C PHE A 48 6.09 -3.27 -10.45
N MET A 49 5.28 -3.54 -9.41
CA MET A 49 4.43 -4.74 -9.36
C MET A 49 3.42 -4.80 -10.51
N GLN A 50 2.88 -3.66 -10.94
CA GLN A 50 1.97 -3.60 -12.09
C GLN A 50 2.66 -3.97 -13.40
N VAL A 51 3.89 -3.49 -13.62
CA VAL A 51 4.71 -3.88 -14.78
C VAL A 51 5.01 -5.38 -14.76
N GLU A 52 5.38 -5.94 -13.61
CA GLU A 52 5.60 -7.38 -13.47
C GLU A 52 4.34 -8.19 -13.78
N TYR A 53 3.19 -7.76 -13.27
CA TYR A 53 1.89 -8.38 -13.57
C TYR A 53 1.60 -8.40 -15.08
N ASP A 54 1.83 -7.28 -15.78
CA ASP A 54 1.59 -7.20 -17.22
C ASP A 54 2.51 -8.15 -18.01
N ILE A 55 3.78 -8.27 -17.60
CA ILE A 55 4.73 -9.24 -18.18
C ILE A 55 4.25 -10.67 -17.95
N ILE A 56 3.85 -11.01 -16.72
CA ILE A 56 3.33 -12.34 -16.37
C ILE A 56 2.09 -12.65 -17.20
N ARG A 57 1.12 -11.72 -17.24
CA ARG A 57 -0.12 -11.86 -17.98
C ARG A 57 0.15 -12.08 -19.47
N MET A 58 1.09 -11.34 -20.06
CA MET A 58 1.48 -11.52 -21.45
C MET A 58 2.12 -12.89 -21.72
N LYS A 59 3.01 -13.36 -20.83
CA LYS A 59 3.61 -14.70 -20.95
C LYS A 59 2.55 -15.80 -20.89
N ARG A 60 1.64 -15.74 -19.91
CA ARG A 60 0.55 -16.70 -19.78
C ARG A 60 -0.43 -16.64 -20.94
N TRP A 61 -0.69 -15.45 -21.48
CA TRP A 61 -1.50 -15.31 -22.69
C TRP A 61 -0.85 -16.02 -23.89
N ARG A 62 0.47 -15.90 -24.06
CA ARG A 62 1.20 -16.63 -25.11
C ARG A 62 1.13 -18.13 -24.89
N TYR A 63 1.29 -18.58 -23.66
CA TYR A 63 1.18 -19.99 -23.27
C TYR A 63 -0.20 -20.57 -23.64
N TYR A 64 -1.29 -19.96 -23.21
CA TYR A 64 -2.64 -20.45 -23.55
C TYR A 64 -2.99 -20.33 -25.04
N GLN A 65 -2.30 -19.47 -25.80
CA GLN A 65 -2.44 -19.41 -27.25
C GLN A 65 -1.60 -20.41 -28.03
N GLY A 66 -0.79 -21.26 -27.38
CA GLY A 66 0.11 -22.16 -28.09
C GLY A 66 1.35 -21.46 -28.66
N LYS A 67 1.71 -20.28 -28.13
CA LYS A 67 2.80 -19.40 -28.61
C LYS A 67 3.96 -19.23 -27.62
N ALA A 68 3.95 -19.92 -26.48
CA ALA A 68 5.10 -20.00 -25.59
C ALA A 68 6.22 -20.89 -26.14
N ASP A 69 7.38 -20.84 -25.49
CA ASP A 69 8.52 -21.68 -25.84
C ASP A 69 8.22 -23.16 -25.57
N PRO A 70 8.75 -24.11 -26.38
CA PRO A 70 8.53 -25.54 -26.19
C PRO A 70 8.86 -26.04 -24.78
N GLU A 71 9.93 -25.53 -24.18
CA GLU A 71 10.34 -25.87 -22.81
C GLU A 71 9.27 -25.52 -21.75
N GLU A 72 8.43 -24.50 -21.97
CA GLU A 72 7.35 -24.18 -21.03
C GLU A 72 6.27 -25.25 -21.04
N TYR A 73 5.96 -25.85 -22.20
CA TYR A 73 4.99 -26.95 -22.30
C TYR A 73 5.55 -28.28 -21.80
N GLU A 74 6.87 -28.47 -21.85
CA GLU A 74 7.52 -29.62 -21.21
C GLU A 74 7.40 -29.55 -19.68
N LYS A 75 7.60 -28.35 -19.12
CA LYS A 75 7.52 -28.10 -17.67
C LYS A 75 6.08 -28.08 -17.16
N GLU A 76 5.17 -27.46 -17.92
CA GLU A 76 3.74 -27.41 -17.64
C GLU A 76 2.99 -27.96 -18.85
N PRO A 77 2.74 -29.29 -18.91
CA PRO A 77 1.98 -29.88 -19.99
C PRO A 77 0.53 -29.41 -19.99
N PHE A 78 0.04 -28.98 -21.14
CA PHE A 78 -1.34 -28.54 -21.32
C PHE A 78 -1.90 -29.09 -22.63
N ASN A 79 -2.66 -30.19 -22.51
CA ASN A 79 -3.07 -31.03 -23.63
C ASN A 79 -4.35 -30.57 -24.34
N HIS A 80 -4.85 -29.37 -24.02
CA HIS A 80 -6.10 -28.85 -24.57
C HIS A 80 -5.84 -27.58 -25.36
N LYS A 81 -6.45 -27.48 -26.54
CA LYS A 81 -6.43 -26.23 -27.31
C LYS A 81 -7.46 -25.28 -26.75
N VAL A 82 -7.02 -24.15 -26.22
CA VAL A 82 -7.91 -23.08 -25.74
C VAL A 82 -8.44 -22.31 -26.94
N LEU A 83 -9.76 -22.15 -27.02
CA LEU A 83 -10.38 -21.30 -28.03
C LEU A 83 -10.10 -19.83 -27.70
N ARG A 84 -9.98 -18.98 -28.72
CA ARG A 84 -9.66 -17.55 -28.54
C ARG A 84 -10.64 -16.82 -27.60
N GLY A 85 -11.92 -17.22 -27.62
CA GLY A 85 -12.95 -16.65 -26.73
C GLY A 85 -12.81 -17.07 -25.26
N ASP A 86 -12.15 -18.20 -24.99
CA ASP A 86 -12.02 -18.75 -23.64
C ASP A 86 -10.71 -18.35 -22.95
N VAL A 87 -9.73 -17.80 -23.69
CA VAL A 87 -8.40 -17.44 -23.15
C VAL A 87 -8.49 -16.61 -21.88
N ASP A 88 -9.42 -15.65 -21.81
CA ASP A 88 -9.57 -14.80 -20.62
C ASP A 88 -10.06 -15.58 -19.38
N ILE A 89 -10.82 -16.67 -19.54
CA ILE A 89 -11.24 -17.53 -18.43
C ILE A 89 -10.02 -18.24 -17.83
N TYR A 90 -9.14 -18.75 -18.69
CA TYR A 90 -7.89 -19.38 -18.26
C TYR A 90 -6.95 -18.38 -17.60
N LEU A 91 -6.80 -17.18 -18.18
CA LEU A 91 -5.96 -16.13 -17.58
C LEU A 91 -6.46 -15.67 -16.21
N LYS A 92 -7.77 -15.50 -16.04
CA LYS A 92 -8.37 -15.14 -14.74
C LYS A 92 -8.19 -16.23 -13.68
N SER A 93 -8.06 -17.48 -14.11
CA SER A 93 -7.91 -18.64 -13.23
C SER A 93 -6.44 -19.06 -13.04
N ASP A 94 -5.51 -18.38 -13.72
CA ASP A 94 -4.09 -18.73 -13.69
C ASP A 94 -3.46 -18.32 -12.35
N LEU A 95 -2.88 -19.30 -11.65
CA LEU A 95 -2.29 -19.07 -10.32
C LEU A 95 -1.21 -17.99 -10.32
N ARG A 96 -0.37 -17.91 -11.37
CA ARG A 96 0.71 -16.91 -11.42
C ARG A 96 0.16 -15.50 -11.56
N ILE A 97 -0.92 -15.35 -12.35
CA ILE A 97 -1.64 -14.07 -12.49
C ILE A 97 -2.34 -13.71 -11.19
N ILE A 98 -3.04 -14.66 -10.56
CA ILE A 98 -3.76 -14.47 -9.30
C ILE A 98 -2.79 -14.03 -8.20
N GLU A 99 -1.64 -14.71 -8.05
CA GLU A 99 -0.63 -14.37 -7.04
C GLU A 99 -0.04 -12.97 -7.26
N ALA A 100 0.22 -12.59 -8.51
CA ALA A 100 0.71 -11.26 -8.84
C ALA A 100 -0.35 -10.17 -8.54
N ASP A 101 -1.61 -10.41 -8.90
CA ASP A 101 -2.73 -9.51 -8.60
C ASP A 101 -2.95 -9.36 -7.09
N GLN A 102 -2.90 -10.45 -6.33
CA GLN A 102 -3.01 -10.42 -4.87
C GLN A 102 -1.93 -9.56 -4.22
N LYS A 103 -0.68 -9.61 -4.71
CA LYS A 103 0.40 -8.73 -4.25
C LYS A 103 0.10 -7.26 -4.53
N ILE A 104 -0.40 -6.94 -5.72
CA ILE A 104 -0.84 -5.59 -6.09
C ILE A 104 -1.97 -5.10 -5.17
N VAL A 105 -2.98 -5.93 -4.92
CA VAL A 105 -4.10 -5.59 -4.03
C VAL A 105 -3.60 -5.33 -2.61
N GLY A 106 -2.73 -6.18 -2.08
CA GLY A 106 -2.11 -5.98 -0.76
C GLY A 106 -1.32 -4.67 -0.69
N GLN A 107 -0.55 -4.36 -1.73
CA GLN A 107 0.19 -3.11 -1.84
C GLN A 107 -0.72 -1.88 -1.89
N LYS A 108 -1.83 -1.94 -2.64
CA LYS A 108 -2.85 -0.88 -2.68
C LYS A 108 -3.50 -0.64 -1.32
N HIS A 109 -3.83 -1.71 -0.58
CA HIS A 109 -4.36 -1.57 0.78
C HIS A 109 -3.36 -0.90 1.72
N LYS A 110 -2.07 -1.24 1.62
CA LYS A 110 -1.01 -0.59 2.42
C LYS A 110 -0.89 0.90 2.08
N ILE A 111 -0.88 1.27 0.80
CA ILE A 111 -0.87 2.67 0.34
C ILE A 111 -2.06 3.44 0.91
N LYS A 112 -3.27 2.89 0.75
CA LYS A 112 -4.51 3.51 1.24
C LYS A 112 -4.46 3.77 2.75
N MET A 113 -3.96 2.81 3.52
CA MET A 113 -3.79 2.96 4.98
C MET A 113 -2.83 4.11 5.34
N ILE A 114 -1.76 4.32 4.56
CA ILE A 114 -0.83 5.45 4.75
C ILE A 114 -1.49 6.78 4.39
N GLU A 115 -2.27 6.83 3.30
CA GLU A 115 -3.03 8.02 2.90
C GLU A 115 -4.05 8.44 3.96
N GLU A 116 -4.82 7.47 4.47
CA GLU A 116 -5.79 7.68 5.56
C GLU A 116 -5.09 8.17 6.83
N PHE A 117 -3.96 7.58 7.22
CA PHE A 117 -3.21 8.04 8.39
C PHE A 117 -2.69 9.48 8.24
N LEU A 118 -2.14 9.84 7.08
CA LEU A 118 -1.72 11.20 6.77
C LEU A 118 -2.87 12.20 6.89
N LYS A 119 -3.99 11.90 6.23
CA LYS A 119 -5.13 12.80 6.11
C LYS A 119 -5.94 12.92 7.39
N ASP A 120 -6.23 11.79 8.03
CA ASP A 120 -7.20 11.75 9.12
C ASP A 120 -6.52 11.88 10.49
N SER A 121 -5.31 11.36 10.65
CA SER A 121 -4.57 11.47 11.92
C SER A 121 -3.63 12.66 11.94
N LEU A 122 -2.68 12.74 10.99
CA LEU A 122 -1.61 13.74 11.08
C LEU A 122 -2.06 15.16 10.73
N CYS A 123 -2.91 15.37 9.72
CA CYS A 123 -3.43 16.70 9.41
C CYS A 123 -4.30 17.29 10.54
N GLN A 124 -5.04 16.44 11.28
CA GLN A 124 -5.86 16.88 12.40
C GLN A 124 -5.04 17.08 13.69
N ARG A 125 -3.85 16.49 13.77
CA ARG A 125 -3.00 16.46 14.96
C ARG A 125 -2.66 17.86 15.48
N SER A 126 -2.22 18.77 14.61
CA SER A 126 -1.88 20.15 15.02
C SER A 126 -3.09 20.89 15.62
N TRP A 127 -4.28 20.65 15.07
CA TRP A 127 -5.52 21.25 15.56
C TRP A 127 -5.90 20.70 16.94
N LEU A 128 -5.81 19.38 17.14
CA LEU A 128 -6.04 18.74 18.43
C LEU A 128 -5.07 19.23 19.51
N ILE A 129 -3.79 19.37 19.17
CA ILE A 129 -2.77 19.92 20.08
C ILE A 129 -3.12 21.36 20.46
N GLY A 130 -3.53 22.18 19.48
CA GLY A 130 -3.99 23.55 19.75
C GLY A 130 -5.19 23.59 20.71
N HIS A 131 -6.13 22.65 20.59
CA HIS A 131 -7.24 22.53 21.53
C HIS A 131 -6.80 22.10 22.93
N ALA A 132 -5.87 21.16 23.04
CA ALA A 132 -5.32 20.73 24.31
C ALA A 132 -4.60 21.88 25.04
N ILE A 133 -3.82 22.69 24.32
CA ILE A 133 -3.16 23.88 24.88
C ILE A 133 -4.19 24.89 25.40
N LYS A 134 -5.21 25.22 24.58
CA LYS A 134 -6.29 26.14 24.99
C LYS A 134 -7.03 25.65 26.23
N TRP A 135 -7.35 24.36 26.29
CA TRP A 135 -8.00 23.76 27.45
C TRP A 135 -7.14 23.86 28.72
N LYS A 136 -5.83 23.61 28.60
CA LYS A 136 -4.88 23.74 29.71
C LYS A 136 -4.81 25.18 30.23
N MET A 137 -4.69 26.15 29.33
CA MET A 137 -4.70 27.58 29.69
C MET A 137 -5.99 27.98 30.41
N LEU A 138 -7.15 27.52 29.93
CA LEU A 138 -8.45 27.76 30.57
C LEU A 138 -8.52 27.13 31.97
N SER A 139 -8.04 25.89 32.11
CA SER A 139 -8.04 25.15 33.38
C SER A 139 -7.14 25.81 34.43
N GLU A 140 -6.09 26.50 34.00
CA GLU A 140 -5.16 27.24 34.85
C GLU A 140 -5.62 28.70 35.13
N GLY A 141 -6.73 29.14 34.54
CA GLY A 141 -7.27 30.50 34.72
C GLY A 141 -6.47 31.59 33.99
N LEU A 142 -5.70 31.21 32.96
CA LEU A 142 -4.87 32.11 32.14
C LEU A 142 -5.62 32.70 30.93
N LEU A 143 -6.90 32.33 30.75
CA LEU A 143 -7.78 32.69 29.64
C LEU A 143 -9.08 33.31 30.15
#